data_AF-A0A2N2UIV8-F1
#
_entry.id   AF-A0A2N2UIV8-F1
#
_cell.length_a   1.000
_cell.length_b   1.000
_cell.length_c   1.000
_cell.angle_alpha   90.00
_cell.angle_beta   90.00
_cell.angle_gamma   90.00
#
_symmetry.space_group_name_H-M   'P 1'
#
loop_
_entity.id
_entity.type
_entity.pdbx_description
1 polymer ?
#
loop_
_entity_poly.entity_id
_entity_poly.type
_entity_poly.pdbx_seq_one_letter_code
_entity_poly.pdbx_strand_id
1 'polypeptide(L)'
;MRILFLTHAFNSLSQRLFAELSADGHQVSVEFDIADAVAEEAVALFRPDVIVCPFLKRAVPASIWREHLTLIVHPGIVGDRGPSALDWAIHDGLPEWGVTVLQAEAEMDAGPVWAARRFPMRAATKASLYRNEVTDAALAAVREALARVAAWRARRWQPCPIHDWTGASGTWHPPMQQADRSIDWVADSTATVLARLRAADGYPGVADTLFGEDCRLFDAQPAQVQHGGAAGEVVGRRADGAVLRATVDGAVWIGHVRRSKGEHRFKLPVADAFPQQVAALPLLADPDADAIGYRESADGCVGFLRFDFYNGAMSTAQCGQLREAIEQANARPTRVLVLEGGRDFWSNGIHLNTIEAASSVADESWTNINAMDDVCLALLQTSDKLTVAAMRGNAGAGGCFLALAADFVWAREGVVLNPHYRNMGNLYGSEYWTYLLPRRVGPETARSIMSNRLPLLAGRAVDARLIDACFGRDLPSFQHEVAARAGALADAADYPARLADKCSRRAADEGAKPLAAYRDEELEQMRRNFFGFDPSYHVARYHFVSKSAHSWTPRHLALHRDLGWRVPEGATEAGA
;
A
#
# COMPACT_ATOMS: atom_id res chain seq x y z
N MET A 1 -17.16 0.41 -22.26
CA MET A 1 -17.79 -0.74 -21.60
C MET A 1 -18.20 -0.34 -20.20
N ARG A 2 -19.31 -0.88 -19.70
CA ARG A 2 -19.73 -0.83 -18.30
C ARG A 2 -19.14 -2.03 -17.57
N ILE A 3 -18.26 -1.80 -16.61
CA ILE A 3 -17.54 -2.85 -15.88
C ILE A 3 -18.01 -2.83 -14.43
N LEU A 4 -18.56 -3.95 -13.95
CA LEU A 4 -18.87 -4.12 -12.53
C LEU A 4 -17.72 -4.88 -11.87
N PHE A 5 -17.14 -4.30 -10.82
CA PHE A 5 -16.27 -5.02 -9.92
C PHE A 5 -17.11 -5.70 -8.84
N LEU A 6 -17.01 -7.02 -8.73
CA LEU A 6 -17.45 -7.75 -7.54
C LEU A 6 -16.21 -8.08 -6.71
N THR A 7 -16.08 -7.50 -5.52
CA THR A 7 -14.88 -7.67 -4.70
C THR A 7 -15.16 -7.69 -3.21
N HIS A 8 -14.42 -8.47 -2.44
CA HIS A 8 -14.55 -8.50 -0.98
C HIS A 8 -14.14 -7.18 -0.30
N ALA A 9 -13.22 -6.42 -0.90
CA ALA A 9 -12.79 -5.12 -0.39
C ALA A 9 -12.19 -4.28 -1.52
N PHE A 10 -12.31 -2.95 -1.43
CA PHE A 10 -11.64 -2.03 -2.34
C PHE A 10 -10.13 -1.91 -2.02
N ASN A 11 -9.41 -3.03 -2.17
CA ASN A 11 -8.00 -3.20 -1.83
C ASN A 11 -7.08 -2.53 -2.87
N SER A 12 -5.76 -2.65 -2.70
CA SER A 12 -4.78 -2.02 -3.60
C SER A 12 -4.92 -2.43 -5.07
N LEU A 13 -5.17 -3.71 -5.34
CA LEU A 13 -5.38 -4.19 -6.71
C LEU A 13 -6.67 -3.63 -7.31
N SER A 14 -7.77 -3.68 -6.55
CA SER A 14 -9.07 -3.15 -6.99
C SER A 14 -8.99 -1.65 -7.25
N GLN A 15 -8.30 -0.89 -6.40
CA GLN A 15 -8.05 0.54 -6.61
C GLN A 15 -7.23 0.81 -7.88
N ARG A 16 -6.14 0.04 -8.09
CA ARG A 16 -5.31 0.18 -9.29
C ARG A 16 -6.10 -0.11 -10.55
N LEU A 17 -6.79 -1.25 -10.61
CA LEU A 17 -7.62 -1.61 -11.76
C LEU A 17 -8.75 -0.60 -11.99
N PHE A 18 -9.42 -0.15 -10.91
CA PHE A 18 -10.50 0.84 -11.02
C PHE A 18 -9.99 2.13 -11.67
N ALA A 19 -8.88 2.67 -11.18
CA ALA A 19 -8.36 3.94 -11.66
C ALA A 19 -7.82 3.84 -13.10
N GLU A 20 -7.13 2.74 -13.43
CA GLU A 20 -6.58 2.49 -14.78
C GLU A 20 -7.68 2.26 -15.81
N LEU A 21 -8.67 1.40 -15.52
CA LEU A 21 -9.78 1.14 -16.43
C LEU A 21 -10.69 2.35 -16.60
N SER A 22 -10.86 3.16 -15.55
CA SER A 22 -11.57 4.45 -15.68
C SER A 22 -10.79 5.42 -16.56
N ALA A 23 -9.45 5.46 -16.45
CA ALA A 23 -8.60 6.27 -17.30
C ALA A 23 -8.60 5.79 -18.77
N ASP A 24 -8.80 4.50 -19.01
CA ASP A 24 -9.00 3.90 -20.34
C ASP A 24 -10.40 4.21 -20.93
N GLY A 25 -11.25 4.96 -20.23
CA GLY A 25 -12.57 5.40 -20.70
C GLY A 25 -13.70 4.40 -20.40
N HIS A 26 -13.49 3.42 -19.52
CA HIS A 26 -14.55 2.53 -19.07
C HIS A 26 -15.39 3.17 -17.95
N GLN A 27 -16.68 2.82 -17.89
CA GLN A 27 -17.52 3.15 -16.74
C GLN A 27 -17.39 2.01 -15.73
N VAL A 28 -16.70 2.25 -14.62
CA VAL A 28 -16.45 1.23 -13.59
C VAL A 28 -17.31 1.50 -12.35
N SER A 29 -18.10 0.52 -11.93
CA SER A 29 -18.80 0.52 -10.64
C SER A 29 -18.27 -0.63 -9.79
N VAL A 30 -18.35 -0.50 -8.47
CA VAL A 30 -17.94 -1.56 -7.53
C VAL A 30 -19.15 -2.00 -6.71
N GLU A 31 -19.24 -3.29 -6.43
CA GLU A 31 -20.09 -3.86 -5.40
C GLU A 31 -19.23 -4.78 -4.52
N PHE A 32 -19.42 -4.68 -3.20
CA PHE A 32 -18.79 -5.56 -2.25
C PHE A 32 -19.48 -6.93 -2.20
N ASP A 33 -18.68 -7.99 -2.17
CA ASP A 33 -19.12 -9.36 -1.99
C ASP A 33 -19.60 -9.59 -0.53
N ILE A 34 -20.85 -9.17 -0.27
CA ILE A 34 -21.51 -9.20 1.04
C ILE A 34 -22.53 -10.34 1.13
N ALA A 35 -23.38 -10.48 0.12
CA ALA A 35 -24.41 -11.52 0.02
C ALA A 35 -24.81 -11.73 -1.45
N ASP A 36 -25.26 -12.94 -1.78
CA ASP A 36 -25.62 -13.32 -3.15
C ASP A 36 -26.71 -12.38 -3.71
N ALA A 37 -27.78 -12.13 -2.95
CA ALA A 37 -28.85 -11.21 -3.33
C ALA A 37 -28.38 -9.77 -3.57
N VAL A 38 -27.34 -9.31 -2.84
CA VAL A 38 -26.77 -7.97 -3.01
C VAL A 38 -25.97 -7.88 -4.32
N ALA A 39 -25.23 -8.94 -4.66
CA ALA A 39 -24.51 -9.03 -5.92
C ALA A 39 -25.46 -9.13 -7.13
N GLU A 40 -26.52 -9.94 -7.02
CA GLU A 40 -27.56 -10.07 -8.04
C GLU A 40 -28.28 -8.73 -8.29
N GLU A 41 -28.65 -8.02 -7.22
CA GLU A 41 -29.24 -6.69 -7.32
C GLU A 41 -28.28 -5.70 -8.00
N ALA A 42 -27.00 -5.70 -7.64
CA ALA A 42 -26.01 -4.83 -8.26
C ALA A 42 -25.87 -5.07 -9.77
N VAL A 43 -25.87 -6.33 -10.20
CA VAL A 43 -25.85 -6.71 -11.61
C VAL A 43 -27.11 -6.20 -12.32
N ALA A 44 -28.30 -6.38 -11.72
CA ALA A 44 -29.57 -5.93 -12.29
C ALA A 44 -29.65 -4.39 -12.42
N LEU A 45 -29.15 -3.66 -11.42
CA LEU A 45 -29.13 -2.19 -11.39
C LEU A 45 -28.12 -1.60 -12.38
N PHE A 46 -26.92 -2.17 -12.45
CA PHE A 46 -25.84 -1.62 -13.26
C PHE A 46 -25.86 -2.09 -14.72
N ARG A 47 -26.39 -3.29 -14.99
CA ARG A 47 -26.39 -3.96 -16.30
C ARG A 47 -25.00 -3.97 -16.96
N PRO A 48 -24.00 -4.62 -16.33
CA PRO A 48 -22.62 -4.61 -16.81
C PRO A 48 -22.47 -5.27 -18.19
N ASP A 49 -21.53 -4.76 -18.99
CA ASP A 49 -21.02 -5.46 -20.17
C ASP A 49 -20.20 -6.69 -19.76
N VAL A 50 -19.44 -6.55 -18.67
CA VAL A 50 -18.54 -7.55 -18.13
C VAL A 50 -18.40 -7.33 -16.62
N ILE A 51 -18.34 -8.42 -15.89
CA ILE A 51 -18.03 -8.42 -14.46
C ILE A 51 -16.56 -8.81 -14.31
N VAL A 52 -15.82 -8.05 -13.52
CA VAL A 52 -14.44 -8.39 -13.15
C VAL A 52 -14.37 -8.60 -11.65
N CYS A 53 -13.67 -9.63 -11.22
CA CYS A 53 -13.53 -10.01 -9.82
C CYS A 53 -12.05 -9.93 -9.40
N PRO A 54 -11.54 -8.75 -9.00
CA PRO A 54 -10.14 -8.56 -8.64
C PRO A 54 -9.71 -9.27 -7.35
N PHE A 55 -10.66 -9.45 -6.43
CA PHE A 55 -10.39 -10.02 -5.11
C PHE A 55 -11.69 -10.55 -4.50
N LEU A 56 -11.86 -11.86 -4.46
CA LEU A 56 -13.02 -12.55 -3.88
C LEU A 56 -12.62 -13.41 -2.69
N LYS A 57 -13.60 -13.69 -1.83
CA LYS A 57 -13.48 -14.71 -0.78
C LYS A 57 -14.61 -15.75 -0.82
N ARG A 58 -15.64 -15.51 -1.63
CA ARG A 58 -16.76 -16.41 -1.86
C ARG A 58 -16.90 -16.66 -3.35
N ALA A 59 -17.55 -17.77 -3.69
CA ALA A 59 -17.92 -18.04 -5.07
C ALA A 59 -18.94 -17.00 -5.55
N VAL A 60 -18.83 -16.59 -6.81
CA VAL A 60 -19.88 -15.79 -7.47
C VAL A 60 -21.10 -16.69 -7.69
N PRO A 61 -22.33 -16.22 -7.38
CA PRO A 61 -23.55 -17.00 -7.60
C PRO A 61 -23.73 -17.47 -9.06
N ALA A 62 -24.23 -18.69 -9.24
CA ALA A 62 -24.50 -19.25 -10.57
C ALA A 62 -25.56 -18.48 -11.37
N SER A 63 -26.47 -17.80 -10.68
CA SER A 63 -27.42 -16.84 -11.26
C SER A 63 -26.74 -15.67 -11.98
N ILE A 64 -25.51 -15.32 -11.59
CA ILE A 64 -24.74 -14.23 -12.20
C ILE A 64 -23.87 -14.74 -13.33
N TRP A 65 -22.94 -15.67 -13.05
CA TRP A 65 -21.90 -16.02 -14.03
C TRP A 65 -22.40 -16.85 -15.21
N ARG A 66 -23.58 -17.48 -15.12
CA ARG A 66 -24.21 -18.16 -16.27
C ARG A 66 -24.79 -17.19 -17.29
N GLU A 67 -25.27 -16.04 -16.82
CA GLU A 67 -25.97 -15.05 -17.65
C GLU A 67 -25.07 -13.87 -18.04
N HIS A 68 -24.02 -13.60 -17.25
CA HIS A 68 -23.12 -12.48 -17.44
C HIS A 68 -21.66 -12.95 -17.51
N LEU A 69 -20.94 -12.46 -18.53
CA LEU A 69 -19.50 -12.68 -18.62
C LEU A 69 -18.82 -12.17 -17.35
N THR A 70 -18.26 -13.11 -16.59
CA THR A 70 -17.63 -12.86 -15.30
C THR A 70 -16.19 -13.35 -15.35
N LEU A 71 -15.24 -12.44 -15.15
CA LEU A 71 -13.81 -12.68 -15.22
C LEU A 71 -13.18 -12.61 -13.83
N ILE A 72 -12.56 -13.71 -13.38
CA ILE A 72 -11.87 -13.82 -12.10
C ILE A 72 -10.39 -13.53 -12.31
N VAL A 73 -9.83 -12.66 -11.47
CA VAL A 73 -8.38 -12.40 -11.43
C VAL A 73 -7.76 -13.33 -10.40
N HIS A 74 -7.13 -14.40 -10.87
CA HIS A 74 -6.46 -15.38 -10.04
C HIS A 74 -4.96 -15.05 -9.91
N PRO A 75 -4.41 -14.85 -8.70
CA PRO A 75 -2.99 -14.56 -8.49
C PRO A 75 -2.12 -15.84 -8.60
N GLY A 76 -2.31 -16.59 -9.68
CA GLY A 76 -1.61 -17.85 -10.00
C GLY A 76 -1.37 -18.03 -11.50
N ILE A 77 -0.39 -18.85 -11.84
CA ILE A 77 -0.11 -19.27 -13.22
C ILE A 77 -1.25 -20.12 -13.79
N VAL A 78 -1.29 -20.30 -15.11
CA VAL A 78 -2.34 -21.12 -15.74
C VAL A 78 -2.32 -22.55 -15.22
N GLY A 79 -3.49 -23.02 -14.78
CA GLY A 79 -3.70 -24.32 -14.15
C GLY A 79 -3.65 -24.29 -12.62
N ASP A 80 -3.11 -23.23 -12.02
CA ASP A 80 -3.11 -23.03 -10.58
C ASP A 80 -4.52 -22.71 -10.10
N ARG A 81 -4.94 -23.35 -9.03
CA ARG A 81 -6.31 -23.25 -8.51
C ARG A 81 -6.32 -23.24 -6.99
N GLY A 82 -7.24 -22.48 -6.42
CA GLY A 82 -7.49 -22.44 -4.99
C GLY A 82 -7.10 -21.13 -4.31
N PRO A 83 -7.56 -20.91 -3.06
CA PRO A 83 -7.61 -19.57 -2.47
C PRO A 83 -6.28 -19.09 -1.84
N SER A 84 -5.20 -19.87 -1.95
CA SER A 84 -3.90 -19.59 -1.30
C SER A 84 -2.74 -19.68 -2.29
N ALA A 85 -2.98 -19.41 -3.58
CA ALA A 85 -2.02 -19.49 -4.68
C ALA A 85 -0.65 -18.87 -4.36
N LEU A 86 -0.62 -17.57 -4.00
CA LEU A 86 0.63 -16.86 -3.72
C LEU A 86 1.28 -17.31 -2.40
N ASP A 87 0.49 -17.81 -1.44
CA ASP A 87 1.02 -18.38 -0.20
C ASP A 87 1.82 -19.66 -0.49
N TRP A 88 1.27 -20.59 -1.28
CA TRP A 88 1.94 -21.82 -1.69
C TRP A 88 3.17 -21.52 -2.54
N ALA A 89 3.06 -20.63 -3.52
CA ALA A 89 4.19 -20.26 -4.37
C ALA A 89 5.41 -19.72 -3.60
N ILE A 90 5.17 -18.91 -2.55
CA ILE A 90 6.24 -18.39 -1.69
C ILE A 90 6.77 -19.48 -0.76
N HIS A 91 5.88 -20.29 -0.18
CA HIS A 91 6.24 -21.39 0.72
C HIS A 91 7.13 -22.41 0.02
N ASP A 92 6.78 -22.80 -1.20
CA ASP A 92 7.49 -23.80 -2.02
C ASP A 92 8.73 -23.22 -2.72
N GLY A 93 9.01 -21.92 -2.57
CA GLY A 93 10.19 -21.28 -3.15
C GLY A 93 10.20 -21.26 -4.67
N LEU A 94 9.04 -21.14 -5.31
CA LEU A 94 8.93 -21.18 -6.78
C LEU A 94 9.67 -19.97 -7.40
N PRO A 95 10.49 -20.18 -8.45
CA PRO A 95 11.31 -19.12 -9.05
C PRO A 95 10.53 -18.20 -10.00
N GLU A 96 9.39 -18.67 -10.50
CA GLU A 96 8.51 -17.95 -11.41
C GLU A 96 7.06 -18.16 -10.97
N TRP A 97 6.23 -17.13 -11.13
CA TRP A 97 4.80 -17.19 -10.86
C TRP A 97 4.03 -16.36 -11.89
N GLY A 98 2.75 -16.09 -11.63
CA GLY A 98 1.93 -15.35 -12.58
C GLY A 98 0.55 -14.96 -12.07
N VAL A 99 -0.22 -14.37 -12.99
CA VAL A 99 -1.63 -14.05 -12.84
C VAL A 99 -2.37 -14.62 -14.04
N THR A 100 -3.56 -15.16 -13.77
CA THR A 100 -4.49 -15.67 -14.78
C THR A 100 -5.81 -14.94 -14.65
N VAL A 101 -6.32 -14.40 -15.76
CA VAL A 101 -7.71 -13.94 -15.86
C VAL A 101 -8.50 -15.05 -16.51
N LEU A 102 -9.42 -15.65 -15.76
CA LEU A 102 -10.21 -16.80 -16.18
C LEU A 102 -11.70 -16.49 -16.10
N GLN A 103 -12.50 -17.19 -16.90
CA GLN A 103 -13.95 -17.08 -16.84
C GLN A 103 -14.48 -17.81 -15.60
N ALA A 104 -15.46 -17.25 -14.90
CA ALA A 104 -16.12 -17.94 -13.80
C ALA A 104 -16.91 -19.15 -14.31
N GLU A 105 -16.77 -20.28 -13.62
CA GLU A 105 -17.53 -21.51 -13.82
C GLU A 105 -17.87 -22.15 -12.46
N ALA A 106 -18.51 -23.33 -12.48
CA ALA A 106 -18.95 -24.03 -11.27
C ALA A 106 -17.78 -24.55 -10.41
N GLU A 107 -16.71 -25.03 -11.04
CA GLU A 107 -15.50 -25.48 -10.34
C GLU A 107 -14.55 -24.29 -10.14
N MET A 108 -14.00 -24.18 -8.92
CA MET A 108 -13.14 -23.07 -8.50
C MET A 108 -11.89 -22.98 -9.39
N ASP A 109 -11.68 -21.80 -9.96
CA ASP A 109 -10.52 -21.45 -10.81
C ASP A 109 -10.30 -22.40 -12.01
N ALA A 110 -11.34 -23.13 -12.44
CA ALA A 110 -11.24 -24.13 -13.50
C ALA A 110 -11.70 -23.63 -14.88
N GLY A 111 -12.28 -22.44 -14.95
CA GLY A 111 -12.83 -21.90 -16.19
C GLY A 111 -11.76 -21.54 -17.24
N PRO A 112 -12.18 -21.36 -18.50
CA PRO A 112 -11.27 -21.10 -19.60
C PRO A 112 -10.53 -19.77 -19.44
N VAL A 113 -9.28 -19.74 -19.88
CA VAL A 113 -8.34 -18.65 -19.71
C VAL A 113 -8.59 -17.57 -20.76
N TRP A 114 -8.76 -16.34 -20.27
CA TRP A 114 -8.90 -15.14 -21.08
C TRP A 114 -7.57 -14.42 -21.32
N ALA A 115 -6.68 -14.40 -20.34
CA ALA A 115 -5.33 -13.86 -20.46
C ALA A 115 -4.48 -14.36 -19.29
N ALA A 116 -3.16 -14.41 -19.49
CA ALA A 116 -2.22 -14.74 -18.43
C ALA A 116 -0.92 -13.93 -18.56
N ARG A 117 -0.25 -13.69 -17.44
CA ARG A 117 1.06 -13.04 -17.37
C ARG A 117 1.92 -13.76 -16.34
N ARG A 118 3.20 -13.98 -16.68
CA ARG A 118 4.19 -14.55 -15.77
C ARG A 118 5.20 -13.50 -15.34
N PHE A 119 5.83 -13.73 -14.19
CA PHE A 119 6.89 -12.88 -13.66
C PHE A 119 7.85 -13.69 -12.78
N PRO A 120 9.13 -13.27 -12.69
CA PRO A 120 10.08 -13.88 -11.75
C PRO A 120 9.69 -13.58 -10.31
N MET A 121 9.83 -14.57 -9.44
CA MET A 121 9.54 -14.43 -8.01
C MET A 121 10.75 -13.84 -7.27
N ARG A 122 10.49 -12.83 -6.44
CA ARG A 122 11.47 -12.31 -5.48
C ARG A 122 11.34 -13.02 -4.14
N ALA A 123 12.44 -13.07 -3.40
CA ALA A 123 12.45 -13.42 -1.98
C ALA A 123 11.85 -12.27 -1.14
N ALA A 124 10.53 -12.09 -1.22
CA ALA A 124 9.80 -10.97 -0.65
C ALA A 124 8.51 -11.43 0.04
N THR A 125 7.91 -10.53 0.82
CA THR A 125 6.61 -10.79 1.46
C THR A 125 5.50 -10.95 0.43
N LYS A 126 4.48 -11.73 0.78
CA LYS A 126 3.27 -11.89 -0.04
C LYS A 126 2.63 -10.54 -0.36
N ALA A 127 2.53 -9.65 0.64
CA ALA A 127 1.99 -8.32 0.44
C ALA A 127 2.81 -7.49 -0.59
N SER A 128 4.14 -7.59 -0.57
CA SER A 128 4.99 -6.88 -1.54
C SER A 128 4.81 -7.44 -2.95
N LEU A 129 4.84 -8.77 -3.12
CA LEU A 129 4.60 -9.41 -4.43
C LEU A 129 3.20 -9.07 -4.97
N TYR A 130 2.18 -9.07 -4.10
CA TYR A 130 0.82 -8.72 -4.47
C TYR A 130 0.70 -7.28 -5.00
N ARG A 131 1.40 -6.32 -4.36
CA ARG A 131 1.34 -4.89 -4.70
C ARG A 131 2.18 -4.49 -5.90
N ASN A 132 3.19 -5.28 -6.25
CA ASN A 132 4.09 -5.02 -7.35
C ASN A 132 3.77 -5.99 -8.50
N GLU A 133 4.48 -7.11 -8.58
CA GLU A 133 4.47 -8.02 -9.71
C GLU A 133 3.06 -8.52 -10.07
N VAL A 134 2.28 -8.95 -9.07
CA VAL A 134 0.91 -9.45 -9.27
C VAL A 134 0.00 -8.32 -9.77
N THR A 135 0.11 -7.12 -9.22
CA THR A 135 -0.75 -6.00 -9.61
C THR A 135 -0.48 -5.57 -11.06
N ASP A 136 0.80 -5.47 -11.45
CA ASP A 136 1.15 -5.09 -12.82
C ASP A 136 0.79 -6.21 -13.82
N ALA A 137 1.01 -7.48 -13.46
CA ALA A 137 0.59 -8.64 -14.25
C ALA A 137 -0.93 -8.72 -14.40
N ALA A 138 -1.68 -8.47 -13.32
CA ALA A 138 -3.14 -8.45 -13.31
C ALA A 138 -3.70 -7.33 -14.18
N LEU A 139 -3.16 -6.12 -14.09
CA LEU A 139 -3.58 -5.00 -14.95
C LEU A 139 -3.39 -5.33 -16.43
N ALA A 140 -2.21 -5.85 -16.79
CA ALA A 140 -1.92 -6.25 -18.17
C ALA A 140 -2.85 -7.37 -18.67
N ALA A 141 -3.09 -8.40 -17.84
CA ALA A 141 -3.98 -9.51 -18.19
C ALA A 141 -5.45 -9.07 -18.28
N VAL A 142 -5.93 -8.21 -17.38
CA VAL A 142 -7.31 -7.68 -17.41
C VAL A 142 -7.52 -6.83 -18.65
N ARG A 143 -6.59 -5.92 -18.99
CA ARG A 143 -6.68 -5.12 -20.23
C ARG A 143 -6.74 -6.00 -21.48
N GLU A 144 -5.92 -7.05 -21.55
CA GLU A 144 -5.96 -7.99 -22.67
C GLU A 144 -7.29 -8.77 -22.73
N ALA A 145 -7.79 -9.26 -21.60
CA ALA A 145 -9.08 -9.95 -21.53
C ALA A 145 -10.23 -9.04 -21.99
N LEU A 146 -10.25 -7.79 -21.51
CA LEU A 146 -11.24 -6.79 -21.89
C LEU A 146 -11.19 -6.45 -23.40
N ALA A 147 -10.00 -6.35 -23.99
CA ALA A 147 -9.83 -6.14 -25.43
C ALA A 147 -10.41 -7.29 -26.29
N ARG A 148 -10.48 -8.50 -25.74
CA ARG A 148 -11.01 -9.70 -26.43
C ARG A 148 -12.55 -9.79 -26.40
N VAL A 149 -13.23 -9.06 -25.52
CA VAL A 149 -14.69 -9.17 -25.29
C VAL A 149 -15.50 -8.94 -26.58
N ALA A 150 -15.13 -7.96 -27.40
CA ALA A 150 -15.85 -7.68 -28.64
C ALA A 150 -15.72 -8.83 -29.67
N ALA A 151 -14.52 -9.40 -29.81
CA ALA A 151 -14.28 -10.53 -30.71
C ALA A 151 -14.96 -11.81 -30.19
N TRP A 152 -14.97 -12.02 -28.87
CA TRP A 152 -15.70 -13.10 -28.20
C TRP A 152 -17.20 -13.03 -28.46
N ARG A 153 -17.83 -11.87 -28.23
CA ARG A 153 -19.27 -11.66 -28.53
C ARG A 153 -19.61 -11.92 -30.00
N ALA A 154 -18.69 -11.57 -30.90
CA ALA A 154 -18.83 -11.83 -32.33
C ALA A 154 -18.43 -13.25 -32.76
N ARG A 155 -18.13 -14.16 -31.82
CA ARG A 155 -17.66 -15.54 -32.05
C ARG A 155 -16.42 -15.67 -32.94
N ARG A 156 -15.59 -14.61 -33.01
CA ARG A 156 -14.31 -14.60 -33.75
C ARG A 156 -13.11 -15.00 -32.91
N TRP A 157 -13.30 -15.12 -31.60
CA TRP A 157 -12.30 -15.54 -30.63
C TRP A 157 -13.00 -16.29 -29.50
N GLN A 158 -12.31 -17.26 -28.89
CA GLN A 158 -12.82 -18.01 -27.74
C GLN A 158 -11.73 -18.11 -26.66
N PRO A 159 -12.10 -18.08 -25.37
CA PRO A 159 -11.15 -18.31 -24.30
C PRO A 159 -10.62 -19.75 -24.37
N CYS A 160 -9.37 -19.93 -23.95
CA CYS A 160 -8.67 -21.20 -24.10
C CYS A 160 -8.93 -22.09 -22.87
N PRO A 161 -9.49 -23.30 -23.02
CA PRO A 161 -9.58 -24.25 -21.91
C PRO A 161 -8.21 -24.48 -21.26
N ILE A 162 -8.17 -24.64 -19.94
CA ILE A 162 -6.90 -24.79 -19.20
C ILE A 162 -6.05 -25.95 -19.75
N HIS A 163 -6.69 -27.07 -20.10
CA HIS A 163 -5.99 -28.26 -20.62
C HIS A 163 -5.40 -28.07 -22.03
N ASP A 164 -5.91 -27.11 -22.79
CA ASP A 164 -5.41 -26.76 -24.13
C ASP A 164 -4.33 -25.67 -24.07
N TRP A 165 -4.11 -25.05 -22.89
CA TRP A 165 -3.16 -23.97 -22.74
C TRP A 165 -1.72 -24.49 -22.77
N THR A 166 -0.98 -24.09 -23.80
CA THR A 166 0.44 -24.47 -23.94
C THR A 166 1.27 -23.93 -22.78
N GLY A 167 1.93 -24.84 -22.06
CA GLY A 167 2.76 -24.49 -20.91
C GLY A 167 1.98 -24.29 -19.61
N ALA A 168 0.71 -24.68 -19.53
CA ALA A 168 -0.01 -24.77 -18.25
C ALA A 168 0.72 -25.75 -17.32
N SER A 169 0.99 -25.29 -16.10
CA SER A 169 1.80 -26.06 -15.13
C SER A 169 1.34 -25.88 -13.68
N GLY A 170 0.28 -25.10 -13.44
CA GLY A 170 -0.27 -24.98 -12.10
C GLY A 170 -1.15 -26.19 -11.74
N THR A 171 -1.44 -26.30 -10.45
CA THR A 171 -2.21 -27.41 -9.87
C THR A 171 -3.26 -26.92 -8.90
N TRP A 172 -4.12 -27.82 -8.43
CA TRP A 172 -5.04 -27.52 -7.32
C TRP A 172 -4.27 -27.46 -5.99
N HIS A 173 -4.50 -26.40 -5.22
CA HIS A 173 -4.01 -26.25 -3.86
C HIS A 173 -5.16 -26.04 -2.86
N PRO A 174 -5.16 -26.77 -1.72
CA PRO A 174 -6.11 -26.50 -0.65
C PRO A 174 -5.84 -25.14 0.01
N PRO A 175 -6.82 -24.58 0.75
CA PRO A 175 -6.57 -23.40 1.58
C PRO A 175 -5.45 -23.70 2.59
N MET A 176 -4.38 -22.91 2.56
CA MET A 176 -3.22 -23.12 3.43
C MET A 176 -3.58 -22.84 4.89
N GLN A 177 -3.47 -23.87 5.72
CA GLN A 177 -3.78 -23.85 7.15
C GLN A 177 -2.58 -23.33 7.96
N GLN A 178 -2.79 -23.17 9.27
CA GLN A 178 -1.71 -22.77 10.16
C GLN A 178 -0.72 -23.90 10.46
N ALA A 179 -1.16 -25.16 10.35
CA ALA A 179 -0.25 -26.30 10.40
C ALA A 179 0.79 -26.26 9.26
N ASP A 180 0.38 -25.87 8.04
CA ASP A 180 1.29 -25.73 6.89
C ASP A 180 2.29 -24.57 7.07
N ARG A 181 2.00 -23.64 7.99
CA ARG A 181 2.81 -22.44 8.25
C ARG A 181 3.69 -22.56 9.48
N SER A 182 3.53 -23.62 10.29
CA SER A 182 4.23 -23.76 11.57
C SER A 182 5.72 -23.64 11.36
N ILE A 183 6.44 -23.02 12.30
CA ILE A 183 7.90 -22.96 12.27
C ILE A 183 8.44 -23.92 13.32
N ASP A 184 9.34 -24.82 12.90
CA ASP A 184 10.15 -25.62 13.80
C ASP A 184 11.51 -24.92 13.96
N TRP A 185 11.62 -24.09 15.00
CA TRP A 185 12.81 -23.27 15.23
C TRP A 185 14.09 -24.07 15.45
N VAL A 186 14.01 -25.35 15.84
CA VAL A 186 15.18 -26.20 16.09
C VAL A 186 15.59 -27.03 14.87
N ALA A 187 14.79 -27.02 13.80
CA ALA A 187 15.06 -27.78 12.57
C ALA A 187 15.09 -26.92 11.30
N ASP A 188 14.32 -25.84 11.24
CA ASP A 188 14.20 -25.00 10.06
C ASP A 188 15.36 -24.01 9.93
N SER A 189 15.94 -23.95 8.73
CA SER A 189 16.90 -22.91 8.34
C SER A 189 16.28 -21.51 8.36
N THR A 190 17.12 -20.48 8.50
CA THR A 190 16.75 -19.07 8.34
C THR A 190 15.95 -18.85 7.06
N ALA A 191 16.37 -19.47 5.94
CA ALA A 191 15.71 -19.35 4.66
C ALA A 191 14.28 -19.93 4.68
N THR A 192 14.08 -21.11 5.28
CA THR A 192 12.78 -21.74 5.46
C THR A 192 11.86 -20.90 6.34
N VAL A 193 12.37 -20.42 7.48
CA VAL A 193 11.63 -19.54 8.41
C VAL A 193 11.17 -18.27 7.69
N LEU A 194 12.07 -17.60 6.95
CA LEU A 194 11.74 -16.40 6.18
C LEU A 194 10.69 -16.70 5.10
N ALA A 195 10.77 -17.82 4.38
CA ALA A 195 9.78 -18.19 3.38
C ALA A 195 8.37 -18.35 4.00
N ARG A 196 8.26 -19.06 5.14
CA ARG A 196 6.99 -19.23 5.87
C ARG A 196 6.43 -17.91 6.38
N LEU A 197 7.27 -17.05 6.97
CA LEU A 197 6.86 -15.72 7.43
C LEU A 197 6.41 -14.82 6.27
N ARG A 198 7.18 -14.79 5.18
CA ARG A 198 6.86 -14.01 3.97
C ARG A 198 5.56 -14.45 3.31
N ALA A 199 5.28 -15.76 3.23
CA ALA A 199 4.04 -16.29 2.68
C ALA A 199 2.79 -15.85 3.48
N ALA A 200 2.94 -15.60 4.79
CA ALA A 200 1.84 -15.20 5.67
C ALA A 200 1.81 -13.70 5.97
N ASP A 201 2.78 -12.92 5.49
CA ASP A 201 2.85 -11.48 5.77
C ASP A 201 1.78 -10.69 4.98
N GLY A 202 1.24 -9.64 5.61
CA GLY A 202 -0.01 -8.99 5.23
C GLY A 202 -1.22 -9.67 5.91
N TYR A 203 -1.39 -10.97 5.69
CA TYR A 203 -2.40 -11.83 6.33
C TYR A 203 -2.11 -13.30 5.95
N PRO A 204 -2.31 -14.30 6.84
CA PRO A 204 -2.87 -14.24 8.19
C PRO A 204 -1.84 -14.05 9.32
N GLY A 205 -0.55 -14.06 9.00
CA GLY A 205 0.57 -14.24 9.93
C GLY A 205 0.80 -15.70 10.30
N VAL A 206 1.99 -16.01 10.80
CA VAL A 206 2.36 -17.38 11.24
C VAL A 206 2.03 -17.54 12.72
N ALA A 207 1.28 -18.60 13.09
CA ALA A 207 1.08 -18.96 14.50
C ALA A 207 2.41 -19.27 15.17
N ASP A 208 2.67 -18.65 16.31
CA ASP A 208 3.82 -18.97 17.15
C ASP A 208 3.57 -18.50 18.59
N THR A 209 4.55 -18.76 19.45
CA THR A 209 4.60 -18.26 20.82
C THR A 209 5.79 -17.31 20.96
N LEU A 210 5.55 -16.11 21.47
CA LEU A 210 6.59 -15.14 21.80
C LEU A 210 6.46 -14.76 23.27
N PHE A 211 7.57 -14.84 24.02
CA PHE A 211 7.59 -14.63 25.47
C PHE A 211 6.53 -15.44 26.26
N GLY A 212 6.23 -16.66 25.81
CA GLY A 212 5.24 -17.53 26.43
C GLY A 212 3.78 -17.24 26.05
N GLU A 213 3.53 -16.29 25.14
CA GLU A 213 2.18 -15.94 24.68
C GLU A 213 1.91 -16.28 23.21
N ASP A 214 0.74 -16.84 22.94
CA ASP A 214 0.30 -17.17 21.57
C ASP A 214 0.07 -15.90 20.74
N CYS A 215 0.72 -15.83 19.59
CA CYS A 215 0.61 -14.70 18.68
C CYS A 215 0.72 -15.13 17.21
N ARG A 216 0.58 -14.14 16.32
CA ARG A 216 0.87 -14.26 14.90
C ARG A 216 2.05 -13.36 14.57
N LEU A 217 3.08 -13.91 13.94
CA LEU A 217 4.30 -13.19 13.56
C LEU A 217 4.16 -12.54 12.17
N PHE A 218 4.74 -11.35 12.00
CA PHE A 218 4.77 -10.54 10.76
C PHE A 218 6.08 -9.76 10.65
N ASP A 219 6.31 -9.14 9.50
CA ASP A 219 7.39 -8.17 9.29
C ASP A 219 8.77 -8.78 9.58
N ALA A 220 9.00 -9.93 8.94
CA ALA A 220 10.21 -10.71 9.12
C ALA A 220 11.32 -10.25 8.18
N GLN A 221 12.49 -9.95 8.72
CA GLN A 221 13.67 -9.53 7.95
C GLN A 221 14.86 -10.45 8.24
N PRO A 222 15.73 -10.71 7.24
CA PRO A 222 16.98 -11.39 7.50
C PRO A 222 17.83 -10.57 8.48
N ALA A 223 18.57 -11.25 9.35
CA ALA A 223 19.53 -10.61 10.24
C ALA A 223 20.97 -10.91 9.81
N GLN A 224 21.85 -9.93 9.92
CA GLN A 224 23.30 -10.11 9.73
C GLN A 224 24.07 -10.12 11.05
N VAL A 225 23.36 -10.01 12.18
CA VAL A 225 23.95 -9.93 13.51
C VAL A 225 24.43 -11.30 13.98
N GLN A 226 25.67 -11.36 14.47
CA GLN A 226 26.18 -12.52 15.18
C GLN A 226 25.53 -12.63 16.57
N HIS A 227 25.09 -13.84 16.94
CA HIS A 227 24.48 -14.11 18.23
C HIS A 227 24.98 -15.45 18.79
N GLY A 228 24.94 -15.57 20.13
CA GLY A 228 25.27 -16.82 20.83
C GLY A 228 24.06 -17.63 21.28
N GLY A 229 22.83 -17.18 20.99
CA GLY A 229 21.61 -17.84 21.45
C GLY A 229 21.28 -19.12 20.70
N ALA A 230 20.59 -20.03 21.39
CA ALA A 230 20.15 -21.30 20.84
C ALA A 230 18.99 -21.12 19.86
N ALA A 231 18.82 -22.07 18.93
CA ALA A 231 17.75 -22.03 17.95
C ALA A 231 16.36 -21.90 18.62
N GLY A 232 15.57 -20.90 18.21
CA GLY A 232 14.29 -20.53 18.80
C GLY A 232 14.33 -19.49 19.91
N GLU A 233 15.51 -19.18 20.46
CA GLU A 233 15.69 -18.17 21.50
C GLU A 233 15.51 -16.75 20.95
N VAL A 234 14.88 -15.87 21.73
CA VAL A 234 14.85 -14.44 21.46
C VAL A 234 16.10 -13.82 22.08
N VAL A 235 17.04 -13.39 21.25
CA VAL A 235 18.42 -13.09 21.67
C VAL A 235 18.67 -11.60 21.90
N GLY A 236 17.81 -10.72 21.38
CA GLY A 236 18.00 -9.28 21.48
C GLY A 236 16.91 -8.48 20.77
N ARG A 237 17.08 -7.16 20.77
CA ARG A 237 16.21 -6.21 20.06
C ARG A 237 17.01 -5.22 19.25
N ARG A 238 16.38 -4.65 18.22
CA ARG A 238 16.88 -3.51 17.46
C ARG A 238 16.35 -2.20 18.04
N ALA A 239 16.93 -1.07 17.62
CA ALA A 239 16.57 0.26 18.11
C ALA A 239 15.10 0.63 17.88
N ASP A 240 14.50 0.12 16.80
CA ASP A 240 13.06 0.26 16.48
C ASP A 240 12.15 -0.70 17.26
N GLY A 241 12.72 -1.57 18.09
CA GLY A 241 11.97 -2.52 18.91
C GLY A 241 11.65 -3.86 18.25
N ALA A 242 12.11 -4.11 17.01
CA ALA A 242 12.07 -5.45 16.43
C ALA A 242 12.89 -6.44 17.29
N VAL A 243 12.44 -7.69 17.38
CA VAL A 243 13.13 -8.72 18.17
C VAL A 243 13.89 -9.69 17.28
N LEU A 244 15.09 -10.09 17.69
CA LEU A 244 15.91 -11.07 16.99
C LEU A 244 15.60 -12.46 17.54
N ARG A 245 15.16 -13.38 16.68
CA ARG A 245 14.95 -14.78 17.03
C ARG A 245 15.92 -15.68 16.28
N ALA A 246 16.69 -16.45 17.03
CA ALA A 246 17.67 -17.38 16.49
C ALA A 246 16.98 -18.55 15.77
N THR A 247 17.64 -19.05 14.73
CA THR A 247 17.31 -20.26 13.96
C THR A 247 18.52 -21.20 13.98
N VAL A 248 18.46 -22.33 13.29
CA VAL A 248 19.55 -23.32 13.31
C VAL A 248 20.86 -22.84 12.67
N ASP A 249 20.81 -21.88 11.75
CA ASP A 249 21.94 -21.42 10.94
C ASP A 249 22.13 -19.89 10.93
N GLY A 250 21.33 -19.15 11.71
CA GLY A 250 21.33 -17.69 11.74
C GLY A 250 20.19 -17.15 12.59
N ALA A 251 19.61 -16.02 12.21
CA ALA A 251 18.47 -15.44 12.91
C ALA A 251 17.57 -14.60 11.99
N VAL A 252 16.37 -14.31 12.49
CA VAL A 252 15.40 -13.43 11.82
C VAL A 252 14.94 -12.32 12.76
N TRP A 253 14.85 -11.11 12.23
CA TRP A 253 14.17 -10.00 12.90
C TRP A 253 12.66 -10.15 12.73
N ILE A 254 11.90 -9.88 13.79
CA ILE A 254 10.44 -9.84 13.78
C ILE A 254 10.00 -8.46 14.24
N GLY A 255 9.43 -7.67 13.33
CA GLY A 255 9.02 -6.29 13.61
C GLY A 255 7.61 -6.17 14.19
N HIS A 256 6.71 -7.09 13.84
CA HIS A 256 5.28 -6.98 14.19
C HIS A 256 4.66 -8.30 14.65
N VAL A 257 3.69 -8.19 15.55
CA VAL A 257 2.90 -9.32 16.06
C VAL A 257 1.42 -8.97 16.17
N ARG A 258 0.57 -10.00 16.20
CA ARG A 258 -0.82 -9.90 16.67
C ARG A 258 -1.04 -10.93 17.77
N ARG A 259 -1.26 -10.48 19.01
CA ARG A 259 -1.55 -11.37 20.14
C ARG A 259 -2.90 -12.06 19.95
N SER A 260 -2.98 -13.32 20.37
CA SER A 260 -4.21 -14.12 20.26
C SER A 260 -5.24 -13.79 21.35
N LYS A 261 -4.75 -13.30 22.50
CA LYS A 261 -5.52 -12.89 23.67
C LYS A 261 -5.17 -11.43 24.03
N GLY A 262 -5.97 -10.82 24.92
CA GLY A 262 -5.80 -9.44 25.35
C GLY A 262 -6.72 -8.45 24.63
N GLU A 263 -6.61 -7.17 25.01
CA GLU A 263 -7.46 -6.09 24.49
C GLU A 263 -7.15 -5.76 23.02
N HIS A 264 -5.86 -5.77 22.64
CA HIS A 264 -5.41 -5.41 21.30
C HIS A 264 -5.20 -6.65 20.42
N ARG A 265 -6.27 -7.11 19.76
CA ARG A 265 -6.25 -8.28 18.83
C ARG A 265 -6.00 -7.88 17.36
N PHE A 266 -5.20 -6.85 17.15
CA PHE A 266 -4.75 -6.37 15.85
C PHE A 266 -3.22 -6.33 15.82
N LYS A 267 -2.64 -6.01 14.65
CA LYS A 267 -1.18 -6.01 14.51
C LYS A 267 -0.57 -4.80 15.21
N LEU A 268 0.52 -5.01 15.95
CA LEU A 268 1.30 -3.98 16.61
C LEU A 268 2.79 -4.27 16.42
N PRO A 269 3.66 -3.24 16.50
CA PRO A 269 5.08 -3.43 16.71
C PRO A 269 5.33 -4.35 17.91
N VAL A 270 6.37 -5.20 17.86
CA VAL A 270 6.65 -6.14 18.97
C VAL A 270 6.90 -5.40 20.27
N ALA A 271 7.58 -4.26 20.23
CA ALA A 271 7.81 -3.40 21.39
C ALA A 271 6.52 -2.87 22.03
N ASP A 272 5.46 -2.62 21.25
CA ASP A 272 4.18 -2.15 21.80
C ASP A 272 3.35 -3.31 22.34
N ALA A 273 3.46 -4.49 21.73
CA ALA A 273 2.75 -5.68 22.18
C ALA A 273 3.36 -6.31 23.46
N PHE A 274 4.68 -6.15 23.65
CA PHE A 274 5.47 -6.74 24.73
C PHE A 274 6.50 -5.75 25.31
N PRO A 275 6.08 -4.59 25.85
CA PRO A 275 6.98 -3.48 26.18
C PRO A 275 8.01 -3.84 27.25
N GLN A 276 7.61 -4.58 28.29
CA GLN A 276 8.51 -4.96 29.39
C GLN A 276 9.55 -5.98 28.93
N GLN A 277 9.11 -7.00 28.18
CA GLN A 277 9.97 -8.06 27.69
C GLN A 277 10.98 -7.52 26.68
N VAL A 278 10.53 -6.69 25.73
CA VAL A 278 11.41 -6.08 24.73
C VAL A 278 12.39 -5.12 25.39
N ALA A 279 11.97 -4.30 26.36
CA ALA A 279 12.87 -3.39 27.06
C ALA A 279 14.02 -4.10 27.80
N ALA A 280 13.79 -5.33 28.29
CA ALA A 280 14.78 -6.15 28.98
C ALA A 280 15.79 -6.83 28.02
N LEU A 281 15.51 -6.87 26.72
CA LEU A 281 16.41 -7.48 25.74
C LEU A 281 17.61 -6.57 25.44
N PRO A 282 18.80 -7.16 25.18
CA PRO A 282 19.98 -6.41 24.77
C PRO A 282 19.74 -5.72 23.42
N LEU A 283 20.25 -4.49 23.30
CA LEU A 283 20.22 -3.75 22.04
C LEU A 283 21.31 -4.27 21.11
N LEU A 284 20.94 -4.65 19.90
CA LEU A 284 21.82 -5.12 18.84
C LEU A 284 21.71 -4.19 17.63
N ALA A 285 22.85 -3.85 17.04
CA ALA A 285 22.91 -3.03 15.83
C ALA A 285 22.88 -3.91 14.57
N ASP A 286 21.98 -3.59 13.63
CA ASP A 286 21.93 -4.20 12.30
C ASP A 286 21.59 -3.11 11.27
N PRO A 287 22.57 -2.30 10.84
CA PRO A 287 22.31 -1.13 9.99
C PRO A 287 21.63 -1.47 8.66
N ASP A 288 21.83 -2.68 8.14
CA ASP A 288 21.22 -3.12 6.89
C ASP A 288 19.71 -3.35 7.03
N ALA A 289 19.27 -3.68 8.25
CA ALA A 289 17.89 -3.98 8.59
C ALA A 289 17.13 -2.78 9.17
N ASP A 290 17.78 -1.63 9.37
CA ASP A 290 17.14 -0.41 9.86
C ASP A 290 16.11 0.13 8.85
N ALA A 291 14.93 0.49 9.37
CA ALA A 291 13.87 1.08 8.54
C ALA A 291 14.34 2.39 7.89
N ILE A 292 15.14 3.18 8.61
CA ILE A 292 15.73 4.43 8.12
C ILE A 292 17.17 4.17 7.71
N GLY A 293 17.55 4.62 6.51
CA GLY A 293 18.92 4.49 6.03
C GLY A 293 19.30 5.69 5.16
N TYR A 294 20.57 6.10 5.25
CA TYR A 294 21.12 7.21 4.47
C TYR A 294 22.33 6.76 3.68
N ARG A 295 22.42 7.21 2.42
CA ARG A 295 23.59 7.02 1.55
C ARG A 295 23.82 8.25 0.69
N GLU A 296 25.03 8.42 0.19
CA GLU A 296 25.39 9.48 -0.74
C GLU A 296 25.72 8.90 -2.13
N SER A 297 25.55 9.71 -3.17
CA SER A 297 26.13 9.42 -4.49
C SER A 297 27.66 9.35 -4.43
N ALA A 298 28.29 8.71 -5.42
CA ALA A 298 29.74 8.53 -5.44
C ALA A 298 30.54 9.86 -5.43
N ASP A 299 29.95 10.94 -5.93
CA ASP A 299 30.50 12.30 -5.92
C ASP A 299 30.13 13.11 -4.67
N GLY A 300 29.35 12.54 -3.73
CA GLY A 300 28.89 13.20 -2.51
C GLY A 300 27.85 14.32 -2.73
N CYS A 301 27.36 14.53 -3.95
CA CYS A 301 26.48 15.66 -4.27
C CYS A 301 25.00 15.41 -3.95
N VAL A 302 24.58 14.15 -3.89
CA VAL A 302 23.18 13.75 -3.62
C VAL A 302 23.12 12.85 -2.39
N GLY A 303 22.32 13.23 -1.40
CA GLY A 303 21.96 12.38 -0.27
C GLY A 303 20.65 11.65 -0.56
N PHE A 304 20.58 10.37 -0.23
CA PHE A 304 19.38 9.55 -0.36
C PHE A 304 18.98 9.00 1.02
N LEU A 305 17.81 9.43 1.50
CA LEU A 305 17.22 9.03 2.77
C LEU A 305 16.03 8.08 2.53
N ARG A 306 16.21 6.80 2.89
CA ARG A 306 15.17 5.77 2.91
C ARG A 306 14.45 5.79 4.26
N PHE A 307 13.13 5.55 4.25
CA PHE A 307 12.36 5.21 5.45
C PHE A 307 11.29 4.16 5.11
N ASP A 308 11.53 2.89 5.45
CA ASP A 308 10.67 1.76 5.09
C ASP A 308 9.84 1.29 6.29
N PHE A 309 8.88 2.12 6.71
CA PHE A 309 7.97 1.77 7.80
C PHE A 309 6.93 0.75 7.35
N TYR A 310 6.70 -0.28 8.19
CA TYR A 310 5.77 -1.36 7.86
C TYR A 310 4.35 -0.84 7.55
N ASN A 311 3.80 -1.25 6.40
CA ASN A 311 2.55 -0.72 5.82
C ASN A 311 2.52 0.80 5.60
N GLY A 312 3.66 1.50 5.61
CA GLY A 312 3.74 2.95 5.49
C GLY A 312 3.08 3.72 6.63
N ALA A 313 2.72 3.07 7.73
CA ALA A 313 2.13 3.72 8.89
C ALA A 313 3.24 4.31 9.77
N MET A 314 3.09 5.57 10.20
CA MET A 314 4.14 6.32 10.88
C MET A 314 3.74 6.64 12.31
N SER A 315 4.28 5.88 13.28
CA SER A 315 4.02 6.12 14.70
C SER A 315 4.68 7.42 15.15
N THR A 316 4.30 7.92 16.33
CA THR A 316 4.94 9.10 16.93
C THR A 316 6.47 8.95 16.99
N ALA A 317 6.96 7.79 17.45
CA ALA A 317 8.40 7.51 17.53
C ALA A 317 9.08 7.46 16.15
N GLN A 318 8.45 6.81 15.17
CA GLN A 318 8.96 6.75 13.80
C GLN A 318 9.01 8.12 13.12
N CYS A 319 8.03 8.99 13.39
CA CYS A 319 8.06 10.38 12.94
C CYS A 319 9.24 11.14 13.56
N GLY A 320 9.46 11.00 14.86
CA GLY A 320 10.60 11.59 15.55
C GLY A 320 11.95 11.15 14.96
N GLN A 321 12.11 9.84 14.73
CA GLN A 321 13.31 9.27 14.10
C GLN A 321 13.53 9.78 12.67
N LEU A 322 12.46 9.88 11.86
CA LEU A 322 12.55 10.41 10.51
C LEU A 322 12.91 11.90 10.49
N ARG A 323 12.33 12.70 11.39
CA ARG A 323 12.68 14.12 11.57
C ARG A 323 14.16 14.27 11.89
N GLU A 324 14.67 13.52 12.86
CA GLU A 324 16.10 13.53 13.24
C GLU A 324 16.99 13.10 12.06
N ALA A 325 16.57 12.10 11.29
CA ALA A 325 17.32 11.66 10.12
C ALA A 325 17.34 12.72 8.99
N ILE A 326 16.26 13.48 8.82
CA ILE A 326 16.20 14.63 7.91
C ILE A 326 17.14 15.74 8.39
N GLU A 327 17.14 16.06 9.69
CA GLU A 327 18.06 17.05 10.27
C GLU A 327 19.52 16.64 10.10
N GLN A 328 19.84 15.36 10.31
CA GLN A 328 21.19 14.81 10.08
C GLN A 328 21.58 14.86 8.60
N ALA A 329 20.66 14.49 7.70
CA ALA A 329 20.89 14.59 6.25
C ALA A 329 21.07 16.05 5.80
N ASN A 330 20.35 16.99 6.42
CA ASN A 330 20.52 18.42 6.17
C ASN A 330 21.90 18.93 6.63
N ALA A 331 22.52 18.33 7.64
CA ALA A 331 23.88 18.69 8.08
C ALA A 331 24.98 18.19 7.12
N ARG A 332 24.66 17.34 6.14
CA ARG A 332 25.61 16.81 5.15
C ARG A 332 25.82 17.84 4.03
N PRO A 333 27.04 17.92 3.44
CA PRO A 333 27.37 18.90 2.40
C PRO A 333 26.86 18.48 1.01
N THR A 334 25.63 17.96 0.94
CA THR A 334 24.96 17.57 -0.31
C THR A 334 24.20 18.74 -0.92
N ARG A 335 23.98 18.71 -2.24
CA ARG A 335 23.21 19.72 -3.00
C ARG A 335 21.75 19.30 -3.18
N VAL A 336 21.48 18.01 -3.16
CA VAL A 336 20.12 17.46 -3.29
C VAL A 336 19.91 16.40 -2.21
N LEU A 337 18.77 16.46 -1.53
CA LEU A 337 18.29 15.41 -0.63
C LEU A 337 17.08 14.71 -1.24
N VAL A 338 17.22 13.43 -1.54
CA VAL A 338 16.15 12.56 -2.04
C VAL A 338 15.61 11.73 -0.89
N LEU A 339 14.33 11.89 -0.59
CA LEU A 339 13.57 11.02 0.29
C LEU A 339 12.95 9.92 -0.56
N GLU A 340 13.15 8.66 -0.20
CA GLU A 340 12.71 7.53 -1.04
C GLU A 340 11.50 6.77 -0.47
N GLY A 341 11.03 7.10 0.74
CA GLY A 341 9.99 6.33 1.43
C GLY A 341 10.37 4.87 1.60
N GLY A 342 9.38 3.98 1.63
CA GLY A 342 9.53 2.53 1.59
C GLY A 342 9.37 1.96 0.18
N ARG A 343 9.56 0.65 0.01
CA ARG A 343 9.37 0.00 -1.30
C ARG A 343 7.90 -0.03 -1.70
N ASP A 344 7.06 -0.55 -0.82
CA ASP A 344 5.65 -0.80 -1.10
C ASP A 344 4.78 0.44 -0.83
N PHE A 345 5.26 1.32 0.04
CA PHE A 345 4.58 2.55 0.44
C PHE A 345 5.56 3.70 0.56
N TRP A 346 5.17 4.87 0.06
CA TRP A 346 5.80 6.11 0.48
C TRP A 346 5.44 6.41 1.94
N SER A 347 4.15 6.59 2.22
CA SER A 347 3.58 6.80 3.55
C SER A 347 2.06 6.76 3.48
N ASN A 348 1.41 6.22 4.51
CA ASN A 348 -0.04 6.25 4.73
C ASN A 348 -0.45 7.18 5.88
N GLY A 349 0.48 8.01 6.37
CA GLY A 349 0.26 8.94 7.50
C GLY A 349 0.39 8.28 8.87
N ILE A 350 -0.31 8.86 9.86
CA ILE A 350 -0.27 8.45 11.27
C ILE A 350 -0.58 6.96 11.49
N HIS A 351 0.00 6.37 12.54
CA HIS A 351 -0.07 4.93 12.77
C HIS A 351 -1.31 4.52 13.58
N LEU A 352 -2.42 4.34 12.87
CA LEU A 352 -3.73 4.06 13.46
C LEU A 352 -3.77 2.88 14.44
N ASN A 353 -2.93 1.85 14.25
CA ASN A 353 -2.89 0.72 15.17
C ASN A 353 -2.21 1.07 16.51
N THR A 354 -1.14 1.87 16.53
CA THR A 354 -0.49 2.26 17.80
C THR A 354 -1.37 3.26 18.53
N ILE A 355 -2.00 4.17 17.78
CA ILE A 355 -3.04 5.07 18.26
C ILE A 355 -4.18 4.27 18.94
N GLU A 356 -4.72 3.24 18.28
CA GLU A 356 -5.81 2.42 18.84
C GLU A 356 -5.37 1.57 20.04
N ALA A 357 -4.06 1.31 20.20
CA ALA A 357 -3.51 0.59 21.35
C ALA A 357 -3.11 1.50 22.51
N ALA A 358 -3.10 2.82 22.32
CA ALA A 358 -2.75 3.77 23.37
C ALA A 358 -3.83 3.82 24.47
N SER A 359 -3.41 4.15 25.69
CA SER A 359 -4.31 4.34 26.83
C SER A 359 -5.32 5.48 26.60
N SER A 360 -4.89 6.54 25.90
CA SER A 360 -5.74 7.61 25.41
C SER A 360 -5.55 7.77 23.91
N VAL A 361 -6.55 7.33 23.17
CA VAL A 361 -6.50 7.30 21.72
C VAL A 361 -6.50 8.70 21.11
N ALA A 362 -7.21 9.65 21.74
CA ALA A 362 -7.22 11.04 21.31
C ALA A 362 -5.86 11.71 21.53
N ASP A 363 -5.22 11.47 22.68
CA ASP A 363 -3.91 12.04 23.00
C ASP A 363 -2.80 11.46 22.11
N GLU A 364 -2.82 10.15 21.82
CA GLU A 364 -1.86 9.57 20.89
C GLU A 364 -2.10 10.05 19.45
N SER A 365 -3.37 10.25 19.03
CA SER A 365 -3.67 10.85 17.73
C SER A 365 -3.11 12.28 17.63
N TRP A 366 -3.26 13.06 18.69
CA TRP A 366 -2.73 14.43 18.80
C TRP A 366 -1.21 14.47 18.78
N THR A 367 -0.57 13.58 19.51
CA THR A 367 0.89 13.48 19.57
C THR A 367 1.45 13.03 18.21
N ASN A 368 0.82 12.03 17.58
CA ASN A 368 1.28 11.51 16.30
C ASN A 368 1.12 12.53 15.16
N ILE A 369 0.02 13.28 15.09
CA ILE A 369 -0.13 14.32 14.05
C ILE A 369 0.89 15.44 14.23
N ASN A 370 1.19 15.84 15.47
CA ASN A 370 2.23 16.83 15.73
C ASN A 370 3.62 16.33 15.31
N ALA A 371 3.95 15.08 15.60
CA ALA A 371 5.21 14.50 15.17
C ALA A 371 5.30 14.40 13.63
N MET A 372 4.20 14.10 12.94
CA MET A 372 4.12 14.09 11.47
C MET A 372 4.30 15.50 10.89
N ASP A 373 3.71 16.52 11.52
CA ASP A 373 3.91 17.93 11.16
C ASP A 373 5.37 18.35 11.38
N ASP A 374 6.03 17.85 12.42
CA ASP A 374 7.45 18.14 12.66
C ASP A 374 8.36 17.55 11.56
N VAL A 375 8.02 16.38 11.02
CA VAL A 375 8.71 15.82 9.83
C VAL A 375 8.51 16.73 8.62
N CYS A 376 7.28 17.19 8.36
CA CYS A 376 6.98 18.10 7.26
C CYS A 376 7.74 19.42 7.42
N LEU A 377 7.77 19.97 8.64
CA LEU A 377 8.48 21.20 8.97
C LEU A 377 9.98 21.07 8.73
N ALA A 378 10.60 19.96 9.15
CA ALA A 378 12.02 19.70 8.92
C ALA A 378 12.40 19.73 7.43
N LEU A 379 11.52 19.24 6.55
CA LEU A 379 11.70 19.35 5.09
C LEU A 379 11.46 20.75 4.54
N LEU A 380 10.39 21.41 5.00
CA LEU A 380 10.04 22.77 4.57
C LEU A 380 11.12 23.80 4.96
N GLN A 381 11.87 23.53 6.04
CA GLN A 381 12.96 24.38 6.54
C GLN A 381 14.32 24.06 5.90
N THR A 382 14.45 22.99 5.10
CA THR A 382 15.66 22.73 4.32
C THR A 382 15.87 23.86 3.31
N SER A 383 16.84 24.74 3.54
CA SER A 383 17.08 25.95 2.76
C SER A 383 18.41 25.98 2.01
N ASP A 384 19.33 25.06 2.31
CA ASP A 384 20.68 25.01 1.74
C ASP A 384 20.83 23.96 0.63
N LYS A 385 19.81 23.14 0.39
CA LYS A 385 19.74 22.14 -0.68
C LYS A 385 18.32 21.99 -1.25
N LEU A 386 18.23 21.40 -2.43
CA LEU A 386 16.95 21.04 -3.04
C LEU A 386 16.47 19.68 -2.51
N THR A 387 15.17 19.51 -2.30
CA THR A 387 14.57 18.28 -1.76
C THR A 387 13.69 17.59 -2.79
N VAL A 388 13.72 16.26 -2.82
CA VAL A 388 12.92 15.43 -3.72
C VAL A 388 12.20 14.34 -2.91
N ALA A 389 10.88 14.25 -3.03
CA ALA A 389 10.12 13.08 -2.62
C ALA A 389 10.02 12.10 -3.79
N ALA A 390 10.74 10.98 -3.72
CA ALA A 390 10.73 9.90 -4.70
C ALA A 390 9.81 8.76 -4.23
N MET A 391 8.54 8.82 -4.62
CA MET A 391 7.48 7.89 -4.23
C MET A 391 7.61 6.57 -4.97
N ARG A 392 8.25 5.58 -4.34
CA ARG A 392 8.46 4.21 -4.88
C ARG A 392 7.19 3.35 -4.82
N GLY A 393 6.33 3.63 -3.85
CA GLY A 393 5.08 2.92 -3.59
C GLY A 393 3.91 3.86 -3.26
N ASN A 394 2.77 3.26 -2.95
CA ASN A 394 1.52 3.99 -2.74
C ASN A 394 1.58 4.95 -1.56
N ALA A 395 0.72 5.97 -1.59
CA ALA A 395 0.53 6.87 -0.46
C ALA A 395 -0.95 7.13 -0.18
N GLY A 396 -1.27 7.42 1.08
CA GLY A 396 -2.62 7.77 1.50
C GLY A 396 -2.62 8.81 2.61
N ALA A 397 -3.74 9.55 2.70
CA ALA A 397 -3.99 10.54 3.74
C ALA A 397 -2.79 11.50 3.92
N GLY A 398 -2.35 11.72 5.16
CA GLY A 398 -1.20 12.58 5.50
C GLY A 398 0.09 12.23 4.75
N GLY A 399 0.28 10.96 4.38
CA GLY A 399 1.45 10.55 3.60
C GLY A 399 1.51 11.17 2.20
N CYS A 400 0.36 11.45 1.56
CA CYS A 400 0.32 12.18 0.30
C CYS A 400 0.79 13.63 0.48
N PHE A 401 0.40 14.28 1.59
CA PHE A 401 0.73 15.68 1.86
C PHE A 401 2.16 15.87 2.35
N LEU A 402 2.70 14.91 3.10
CA LEU A 402 4.13 14.84 3.44
C LEU A 402 5.02 14.90 2.19
N ALA A 403 4.64 14.21 1.10
CA ALA A 403 5.40 14.26 -0.14
C ALA A 403 5.50 15.69 -0.68
N LEU A 404 4.44 16.49 -0.53
CA LEU A 404 4.37 17.86 -1.05
C LEU A 404 5.29 18.84 -0.31
N ALA A 405 5.81 18.46 0.87
CA ALA A 405 6.80 19.23 1.62
C ALA A 405 8.15 19.31 0.91
N ALA A 406 8.45 18.37 0.00
CA ALA A 406 9.63 18.44 -0.85
C ALA A 406 9.46 19.46 -1.99
N ASP A 407 10.57 19.98 -2.52
CA ASP A 407 10.54 20.88 -3.68
C ASP A 407 9.97 20.17 -4.91
N PHE A 408 10.44 18.94 -5.15
CA PHE A 408 9.98 18.09 -6.25
C PHE A 408 9.36 16.80 -5.74
N VAL A 409 8.28 16.35 -6.37
CA VAL A 409 7.61 15.08 -6.11
C VAL A 409 7.62 14.23 -7.37
N TRP A 410 8.36 13.12 -7.33
CA TRP A 410 8.44 12.15 -8.40
C TRP A 410 7.81 10.85 -7.93
N ALA A 411 7.02 10.20 -8.77
CA ALA A 411 6.39 8.93 -8.45
C ALA A 411 6.67 7.88 -9.51
N ARG A 412 6.78 6.62 -9.07
CA ARG A 412 6.86 5.48 -9.98
C ARG A 412 5.55 5.33 -10.76
N GLU A 413 5.63 4.86 -12.00
CA GLU A 413 4.43 4.47 -12.74
C GLU A 413 3.64 3.42 -11.95
N GLY A 414 2.31 3.61 -11.93
CA GLY A 414 1.40 2.72 -11.22
C GLY A 414 1.22 2.97 -9.73
N VAL A 415 1.95 3.94 -9.15
CA VAL A 415 1.66 4.44 -7.80
C VAL A 415 0.24 4.99 -7.75
N VAL A 416 -0.49 4.57 -6.70
CA VAL A 416 -1.83 5.04 -6.38
C VAL A 416 -1.76 5.94 -5.15
N LEU A 417 -2.32 7.13 -5.29
CA LEU A 417 -2.46 8.14 -4.24
C LEU A 417 -3.91 8.16 -3.74
N ASN A 418 -4.09 8.24 -2.42
CA ASN A 418 -5.38 8.56 -1.81
C ASN A 418 -5.25 9.88 -1.04
N PRO A 419 -5.19 11.04 -1.72
CA PRO A 419 -4.91 12.35 -1.12
C PRO A 419 -6.14 12.95 -0.44
N HIS A 420 -6.73 12.20 0.50
CA HIS A 420 -7.92 12.62 1.24
C HIS A 420 -8.02 11.88 2.59
N TYR A 421 -8.85 12.41 3.49
CA TYR A 421 -9.15 11.78 4.79
C TYR A 421 -10.59 11.30 4.92
N ARG A 422 -11.34 11.29 3.81
CA ARG A 422 -12.78 10.99 3.78
C ARG A 422 -13.16 9.61 4.31
N ASN A 423 -12.26 8.64 4.21
CA ASN A 423 -12.46 7.28 4.73
C ASN A 423 -12.04 7.14 6.21
N MET A 424 -11.46 8.19 6.79
CA MET A 424 -11.00 8.22 8.18
C MET A 424 -11.80 9.26 8.98
N GLY A 425 -13.13 9.14 8.92
CA GLY A 425 -14.02 10.01 9.70
C GLY A 425 -13.96 11.49 9.30
N ASN A 426 -13.54 11.78 8.07
CA ASN A 426 -13.43 13.14 7.56
C ASN A 426 -12.50 14.03 8.40
N LEU A 427 -11.33 13.51 8.80
CA LEU A 427 -10.27 14.34 9.37
C LEU A 427 -10.02 15.55 8.45
N TYR A 428 -9.70 16.69 9.06
CA TYR A 428 -9.34 17.88 8.31
C TYR A 428 -8.02 17.70 7.53
N GLY A 429 -7.05 17.03 8.16
CA GLY A 429 -5.67 16.91 7.68
C GLY A 429 -4.79 18.04 8.20
N SER A 430 -3.50 17.78 8.38
CA SER A 430 -2.50 18.77 8.79
C SER A 430 -1.37 18.78 7.76
N GLU A 431 -0.15 18.41 8.12
CA GLU A 431 0.97 18.25 7.18
C GLU A 431 1.19 19.48 6.29
N TYR A 432 0.80 20.67 6.77
CA TYR A 432 0.82 21.95 6.05
C TYR A 432 0.06 21.92 4.72
N TRP A 433 -0.96 21.07 4.58
CA TRP A 433 -1.67 20.91 3.31
C TRP A 433 -2.34 22.22 2.86
N THR A 434 -2.78 23.08 3.78
CA THR A 434 -3.40 24.38 3.46
C THR A 434 -2.41 25.39 2.89
N TYR A 435 -1.11 25.21 3.14
CA TYR A 435 -0.03 25.96 2.51
C TYR A 435 0.44 25.28 1.21
N LEU A 436 0.67 23.97 1.25
CA LEU A 436 1.31 23.21 0.17
C LEU A 436 0.40 22.94 -1.03
N LEU A 437 -0.82 22.47 -0.78
CA LEU A 437 -1.71 21.98 -1.83
C LEU A 437 -2.22 23.12 -2.73
N PRO A 438 -2.77 24.24 -2.22
CA PRO A 438 -3.26 25.33 -3.08
C PRO A 438 -2.16 25.95 -3.93
N ARG A 439 -0.91 25.97 -3.45
CA ARG A 439 0.23 26.50 -4.19
C ARG A 439 0.59 25.64 -5.41
N ARG A 440 0.40 24.32 -5.32
CA ARG A 440 0.66 23.39 -6.43
C ARG A 440 -0.46 23.38 -7.46
N VAL A 441 -1.71 23.28 -7.01
CA VAL A 441 -2.85 22.98 -7.90
C VAL A 441 -3.89 24.11 -8.02
N GLY A 442 -3.75 25.19 -7.26
CA GLY A 442 -4.75 26.23 -7.10
C GLY A 442 -5.84 25.87 -6.07
N PRO A 443 -6.55 26.86 -5.50
CA PRO A 443 -7.50 26.65 -4.40
C PRO A 443 -8.73 25.82 -4.78
N GLU A 444 -9.19 25.89 -6.04
CA GLU A 444 -10.33 25.12 -6.54
C GLU A 444 -10.00 23.63 -6.66
N THR A 445 -8.89 23.32 -7.34
CA THR A 445 -8.40 21.95 -7.48
C THR A 445 -8.05 21.35 -6.12
N ALA A 446 -7.45 22.13 -5.22
CA ALA A 446 -7.16 21.71 -3.84
C ALA A 446 -8.44 21.24 -3.11
N ARG A 447 -9.51 22.04 -3.18
CA ARG A 447 -10.83 21.66 -2.62
C ARG A 447 -11.39 20.41 -3.27
N SER A 448 -11.28 20.30 -4.60
CA SER A 448 -11.74 19.12 -5.34
C SER A 448 -11.02 17.86 -4.88
N ILE A 449 -9.69 17.89 -4.79
CA ILE A 449 -8.85 16.77 -4.32
C ILE A 449 -9.27 16.34 -2.91
N MET A 450 -9.33 17.28 -1.96
CA MET A 450 -9.73 17.01 -0.58
C MET A 450 -11.17 16.51 -0.43
N SER A 451 -12.02 16.72 -1.44
CA SER A 451 -13.41 16.26 -1.46
C SER A 451 -13.60 14.88 -2.09
N ASN A 452 -12.67 14.45 -2.94
CA ASN A 452 -12.77 13.20 -3.68
C ASN A 452 -12.31 12.01 -2.81
N ARG A 453 -13.03 10.88 -2.91
CA ARG A 453 -12.74 9.63 -2.17
C ARG A 453 -12.11 8.54 -3.04
N LEU A 454 -11.93 8.83 -4.32
CA LEU A 454 -11.44 7.86 -5.30
C LEU A 454 -9.91 7.93 -5.42
N PRO A 455 -9.26 6.79 -5.71
CA PRO A 455 -7.82 6.73 -5.93
C PRO A 455 -7.39 7.59 -7.12
N LEU A 456 -6.25 8.26 -6.98
CA LEU A 456 -5.61 9.07 -8.00
C LEU A 456 -4.32 8.40 -8.47
N LEU A 457 -4.22 8.07 -9.76
CA LEU A 457 -2.98 7.55 -10.34
C LEU A 457 -1.90 8.63 -10.39
N ALA A 458 -0.64 8.25 -10.18
CA ALA A 458 0.50 9.16 -10.29
C ALA A 458 0.54 9.95 -11.61
N GLY A 459 0.26 9.32 -12.76
CA GLY A 459 0.17 10.04 -14.04
C GLY A 459 -0.90 11.14 -14.05
N ARG A 460 -2.09 10.85 -13.49
CA ARG A 460 -3.17 11.84 -13.35
C ARG A 460 -2.84 12.92 -12.31
N ALA A 461 -2.02 12.60 -11.31
CA ALA A 461 -1.51 13.59 -10.36
C ALA A 461 -0.54 14.57 -11.04
N VAL A 462 0.24 14.13 -12.04
CA VAL A 462 1.04 15.03 -12.89
C VAL A 462 0.13 15.94 -13.72
N ASP A 463 -0.90 15.38 -14.39
CA ASP A 463 -1.87 16.16 -15.17
C ASP A 463 -2.52 17.27 -14.32
N ALA A 464 -2.82 16.97 -13.05
CA ALA A 464 -3.40 17.91 -12.09
C ALA A 464 -2.38 18.88 -11.47
N ARG A 465 -1.08 18.75 -11.78
CA ARG A 465 0.05 19.46 -11.16
C ARG A 465 0.19 19.23 -9.65
N LEU A 466 -0.37 18.12 -9.15
CA LEU A 466 -0.20 17.71 -7.75
C LEU A 466 1.23 17.22 -7.50
N ILE A 467 1.81 16.50 -8.46
CA ILE A 467 3.20 16.03 -8.43
C ILE A 467 3.92 16.46 -9.72
N ASP A 468 5.26 16.42 -9.69
CA ASP A 468 6.10 17.00 -10.75
C ASP A 468 6.42 16.02 -11.87
N ALA A 469 6.55 14.72 -11.57
CA ALA A 469 6.83 13.71 -12.59
C ALA A 469 6.34 12.31 -12.21
N CYS A 470 6.03 11.52 -13.24
CA CYS A 470 5.69 10.09 -13.15
C CYS A 470 6.52 9.34 -14.20
N PHE A 471 7.35 8.40 -13.79
CA PHE A 471 8.26 7.64 -14.66
C PHE A 471 8.69 6.32 -14.02
N GLY A 472 9.36 5.46 -14.78
CA GLY A 472 9.85 4.16 -14.31
C GLY A 472 8.73 3.13 -14.17
N ARG A 473 8.68 2.18 -15.11
CA ARG A 473 7.66 1.11 -15.15
C ARG A 473 7.79 0.14 -13.98
N ASP A 474 9.01 -0.07 -13.51
CA ASP A 474 9.35 -0.94 -12.39
C ASP A 474 10.24 -0.21 -11.38
N LEU A 475 10.41 -0.81 -10.21
CA LEU A 475 11.19 -0.18 -9.14
C LEU A 475 12.66 0.05 -9.50
N PRO A 476 13.40 -0.90 -10.11
CA PRO A 476 14.79 -0.67 -10.50
C PRO A 476 14.96 0.47 -11.51
N SER A 477 14.11 0.54 -12.55
CA SER A 477 14.16 1.63 -13.53
C SER A 477 13.84 2.98 -12.90
N PHE A 478 12.83 3.04 -12.01
CA PHE A 478 12.52 4.23 -11.25
C PHE A 478 13.69 4.70 -10.38
N GLN A 479 14.30 3.81 -9.60
CA GLN A 479 15.44 4.15 -8.74
C GLN A 479 16.64 4.65 -9.53
N HIS A 480 16.95 4.00 -10.65
CA HIS A 480 18.01 4.43 -11.55
C HIS A 480 17.75 5.84 -12.10
N GLU A 481 16.52 6.09 -12.58
CA GLU A 481 16.15 7.38 -13.15
C GLU A 481 16.07 8.50 -12.09
N VAL A 482 15.61 8.19 -10.86
CA VAL A 482 15.66 9.12 -9.71
C VAL A 482 17.11 9.54 -9.44
N ALA A 483 18.05 8.59 -9.38
CA ALA A 483 19.45 8.90 -9.12
C ALA A 483 20.05 9.77 -10.24
N ALA A 484 19.76 9.45 -11.51
CA ALA A 484 20.21 10.23 -12.65
C ALA A 484 19.64 11.66 -12.64
N ARG A 485 18.34 11.81 -12.40
CA ARG A 485 17.67 13.13 -12.33
C ARG A 485 18.14 13.96 -11.13
N ALA A 486 18.37 13.34 -9.98
CA ALA A 486 18.90 14.03 -8.81
C ALA A 486 20.35 14.48 -9.03
N GLY A 487 21.20 13.66 -9.65
CA GLY A 487 22.55 14.04 -10.06
C GLY A 487 22.53 15.21 -11.05
N ALA A 488 21.69 15.14 -12.09
CA ALA A 488 21.53 16.24 -13.04
C ALA A 488 21.00 17.53 -12.39
N LEU A 489 20.12 17.41 -11.39
CA LEU A 489 19.64 18.55 -10.60
C LEU A 489 20.76 19.16 -9.76
N ALA A 490 21.60 18.33 -9.15
CA ALA A 490 22.79 18.78 -8.43
C ALA A 490 23.75 19.49 -9.39
N ASP A 491 24.05 18.94 -10.56
CA ASP A 491 25.03 19.50 -11.50
C ASP A 491 24.53 20.65 -12.37
N ALA A 492 23.24 20.99 -12.28
CA ALA A 492 22.64 22.03 -13.11
C ALA A 492 23.36 23.39 -12.94
N ALA A 493 23.70 24.03 -14.06
CA ALA A 493 24.38 25.32 -14.07
C ALA A 493 23.58 26.43 -13.38
N ASP A 494 22.25 26.33 -13.37
CA ASP A 494 21.31 27.24 -12.71
C ASP A 494 20.99 26.84 -11.26
N TYR A 495 21.62 25.81 -10.69
CA TYR A 495 21.37 25.35 -9.32
C TYR A 495 21.48 26.48 -8.27
N PRO A 496 22.51 27.35 -8.28
CA PRO A 496 22.58 28.44 -7.30
C PRO A 496 21.39 29.40 -7.39
N ALA A 497 20.90 29.66 -8.62
CA ALA A 497 19.73 30.49 -8.84
C ALA A 497 18.45 29.82 -8.34
N ARG A 498 18.28 28.51 -8.58
CA ARG A 498 17.15 27.73 -8.07
C ARG A 498 17.10 27.71 -6.54
N LEU A 499 18.26 27.55 -5.90
CA LEU A 499 18.36 27.57 -4.45
C LEU A 499 18.02 28.97 -3.89
N ALA A 500 18.56 30.03 -4.49
CA ALA A 500 18.23 31.40 -4.10
C ALA A 500 16.73 31.71 -4.25
N ASP A 501 16.10 31.27 -5.35
CA ASP A 501 14.67 31.41 -5.59
C ASP A 501 13.82 30.61 -4.59
N LYS A 502 14.23 29.38 -4.23
CA LYS A 502 13.63 28.62 -3.12
C LYS A 502 13.64 29.42 -1.82
N CYS A 503 14.80 29.93 -1.42
CA CYS A 503 14.94 30.72 -0.19
C CYS A 503 14.13 32.02 -0.23
N SER A 504 14.17 32.76 -1.35
CA SER A 504 13.44 34.01 -1.51
C SER A 504 11.93 33.79 -1.43
N ARG A 505 11.40 32.75 -2.09
CA ARG A 505 9.97 32.41 -2.00
C ARG A 505 9.57 32.01 -0.59
N ARG A 506 10.35 31.15 0.08
CA ARG A 506 10.06 30.76 1.47
C ARG A 506 10.04 31.98 2.38
N ALA A 507 11.00 32.89 2.26
CA ALA A 507 11.02 34.12 3.04
C ALA A 507 9.81 35.03 2.76
N ALA A 508 9.42 35.18 1.49
CA ALA A 508 8.24 35.97 1.11
C ALA A 508 6.94 35.36 1.66
N ASP A 509 6.77 34.05 1.51
CA ASP A 509 5.63 33.31 2.04
C ASP A 509 5.58 33.40 3.57
N GLU A 510 6.73 33.30 4.26
CA GLU A 510 6.82 33.41 5.72
C GLU A 510 6.41 34.81 6.21
N GLY A 511 6.77 35.85 5.45
CA GLY A 511 6.34 37.23 5.71
C GLY A 511 4.85 37.45 5.45
N ALA A 512 4.25 36.72 4.51
CA ALA A 512 2.81 36.80 4.20
C ALA A 512 1.96 36.05 5.23
N LYS A 513 2.33 34.81 5.56
CA LYS A 513 1.74 34.02 6.64
C LYS A 513 2.77 32.96 7.11
N PRO A 514 3.22 33.01 8.38
CA PRO A 514 4.18 32.06 8.90
C PRO A 514 3.70 30.61 8.80
N LEU A 515 4.61 29.65 8.61
CA LEU A 515 4.26 28.22 8.64
C LEU A 515 3.57 27.83 9.96
N ALA A 516 4.00 28.42 11.08
CA ALA A 516 3.38 28.21 12.39
C ALA A 516 1.87 28.54 12.38
N ALA A 517 1.45 29.60 11.69
CA ALA A 517 0.03 29.97 11.63
C ALA A 517 -0.79 28.99 10.78
N TYR A 518 -0.22 28.44 9.70
CA TYR A 518 -0.87 27.36 8.94
C TYR A 518 -1.06 26.10 9.79
N ARG A 519 0.00 25.70 10.52
CA ARG A 519 -0.05 24.56 11.44
C ARG A 519 -1.08 24.76 12.54
N ASP A 520 -1.10 25.92 13.19
CA ASP A 520 -2.03 26.21 14.29
C ASP A 520 -3.49 26.11 13.83
N GLU A 521 -3.82 26.65 12.66
CA GLU A 521 -5.16 26.57 12.08
C GLU A 521 -5.57 25.14 11.70
N GLU A 522 -4.66 24.38 11.09
CA GLU A 522 -4.89 22.97 10.76
C GLU A 522 -5.09 22.12 12.02
N LEU A 523 -4.21 22.30 13.01
CA LEU A 523 -4.27 21.59 14.29
C LEU A 523 -5.49 21.99 15.13
N GLU A 524 -6.00 23.22 15.01
CA GLU A 524 -7.27 23.58 15.64
C GLU A 524 -8.43 22.70 15.12
N GLN A 525 -8.47 22.44 13.80
CA GLN A 525 -9.47 21.56 13.21
C GLN A 525 -9.23 20.09 13.59
N MET A 526 -7.98 19.63 13.55
CA MET A 526 -7.62 18.27 13.96
C MET A 526 -7.96 18.02 15.44
N ARG A 527 -7.78 19.02 16.31
CA ARG A 527 -8.19 18.96 17.72
C ARG A 527 -9.69 18.73 17.85
N ARG A 528 -10.51 19.37 17.01
CA ARG A 528 -11.97 19.12 16.98
C ARG A 528 -12.28 17.71 16.50
N ASN A 529 -11.51 17.15 15.56
CA ASN A 529 -11.71 15.76 15.14
C ASN A 529 -11.33 14.73 16.22
N PHE A 530 -10.34 15.02 17.07
CA PHE A 530 -9.85 14.09 18.09
C PHE A 530 -10.52 14.22 19.45
N PHE A 531 -10.94 15.44 19.83
CA PHE A 531 -11.49 15.72 21.16
C PHE A 531 -12.90 16.30 21.12
N GLY A 532 -13.43 16.59 19.93
CA GLY A 532 -14.77 17.12 19.76
C GLY A 532 -15.86 16.08 20.03
N PHE A 533 -17.11 16.56 20.06
CA PHE A 533 -18.27 15.70 20.27
C PHE A 533 -18.50 14.69 19.15
N ASP A 534 -18.16 15.03 17.89
CA ASP A 534 -18.33 14.14 16.75
C ASP A 534 -17.28 13.01 16.76
N PRO A 535 -17.70 11.74 16.98
CA PRO A 535 -16.77 10.63 17.12
C PRO A 535 -16.36 10.00 15.78
N SER A 536 -16.72 10.62 14.64
CA SER A 536 -16.56 10.05 13.29
C SER A 536 -15.15 9.49 13.03
N TYR A 537 -14.10 10.19 13.46
CA TYR A 537 -12.73 9.71 13.38
C TYR A 537 -12.50 8.42 14.18
N HIS A 538 -12.92 8.39 15.45
CA HIS A 538 -12.71 7.23 16.32
C HIS A 538 -13.48 6.01 15.84
N VAL A 539 -14.71 6.19 15.35
CA VAL A 539 -15.51 5.11 14.77
C VAL A 539 -14.84 4.56 13.50
N ALA A 540 -14.42 5.43 12.59
CA ALA A 540 -13.75 5.02 11.36
C ALA A 540 -12.43 4.27 11.64
N ARG A 541 -11.60 4.78 12.57
CA ARG A 541 -10.35 4.15 12.99
C ARG A 541 -10.58 2.78 13.60
N TYR A 542 -11.55 2.65 14.52
CA TYR A 542 -11.88 1.36 15.15
C TYR A 542 -12.22 0.31 14.08
N HIS A 543 -13.08 0.64 13.11
CA HIS A 543 -13.44 -0.29 12.04
C HIS A 543 -12.26 -0.62 11.12
N PHE A 544 -11.40 0.35 10.83
CA PHE A 544 -10.19 0.16 10.03
C PHE A 544 -9.21 -0.82 10.72
N VAL A 545 -8.88 -0.58 11.99
CA VAL A 545 -7.90 -1.37 12.75
C VAL A 545 -8.44 -2.78 13.05
N SER A 546 -9.72 -2.89 13.43
CA SER A 546 -10.38 -4.18 13.69
C SER A 546 -10.68 -4.99 12.42
N LYS A 547 -10.54 -4.38 11.23
CA LYS A 547 -10.92 -4.95 9.94
C LYS A 547 -12.37 -5.47 9.95
N SER A 548 -13.26 -4.63 10.49
CA SER A 548 -14.70 -4.92 10.54
C SER A 548 -15.24 -5.24 9.15
N ALA A 549 -16.07 -6.27 9.04
CA ALA A 549 -16.70 -6.63 7.76
C ALA A 549 -17.63 -5.50 7.29
N HIS A 550 -17.61 -5.22 5.99
CA HIS A 550 -18.54 -4.26 5.39
C HIS A 550 -19.95 -4.87 5.34
N SER A 551 -20.94 -4.10 5.79
CA SER A 551 -22.36 -4.46 5.72
C SER A 551 -23.07 -3.92 4.47
N TRP A 552 -22.42 -3.02 3.72
CA TRP A 552 -22.93 -2.44 2.48
C TRP A 552 -21.78 -1.84 1.65
N THR A 553 -22.04 -1.59 0.36
CA THR A 553 -21.08 -0.93 -0.54
C THR A 553 -21.27 0.59 -0.54
N PRO A 554 -20.25 1.38 -0.18
CA PRO A 554 -20.34 2.85 -0.22
C PRO A 554 -20.80 3.39 -1.58
N ARG A 555 -21.75 4.35 -1.58
CA ARG A 555 -22.33 4.92 -2.82
C ARG A 555 -21.31 5.57 -3.76
N HIS A 556 -20.20 6.09 -3.22
CA HIS A 556 -19.11 6.65 -4.04
C HIS A 556 -18.37 5.58 -4.86
N LEU A 557 -18.55 4.29 -4.54
CA LEU A 557 -18.03 3.14 -5.29
C LEU A 557 -19.13 2.46 -6.11
N ALA A 558 -20.33 2.32 -5.51
CA ALA A 558 -21.49 1.72 -6.15
C ALA A 558 -22.30 2.75 -6.95
N LEU A 559 -21.81 3.14 -8.13
CA LEU A 559 -22.47 4.12 -9.02
C LEU A 559 -23.94 3.76 -9.30
N HIS A 560 -24.23 2.47 -9.41
CA HIS A 560 -25.58 1.94 -9.64
C HIS A 560 -26.55 2.10 -8.47
N ARG A 561 -26.07 2.54 -7.30
CA ARG A 561 -26.84 2.82 -6.09
C ARG A 561 -26.91 4.31 -5.77
N ASP A 562 -26.42 5.17 -6.67
CA ASP A 562 -26.55 6.61 -6.53
C ASP A 562 -27.98 7.07 -6.83
N LEU A 563 -28.45 8.13 -6.16
CA LEU A 563 -29.84 8.59 -6.24
C LEU A 563 -30.22 9.07 -7.65
N GLY A 564 -29.24 9.53 -8.43
CA GLY A 564 -29.41 9.97 -9.81
C GLY A 564 -29.14 8.90 -10.86
N TRP A 565 -28.82 7.66 -10.47
CA TRP A 565 -28.44 6.62 -11.42
C TRP A 565 -29.58 6.30 -12.38
N ARG A 566 -29.27 6.36 -13.68
CA ARG A 566 -30.11 5.83 -14.76
C ARG A 566 -29.22 4.97 -15.63
N VAL A 567 -29.73 3.81 -16.03
CA VAL A 567 -29.06 3.00 -17.04
C VAL A 567 -28.92 3.86 -18.30
N PRO A 568 -27.71 4.12 -18.82
CA PRO A 568 -27.54 4.94 -20.02
C PRO A 568 -28.36 4.38 -21.20
N GLU A 569 -29.15 5.22 -21.86
CA GLU A 569 -29.94 4.84 -23.03
C GLU A 569 -29.01 4.44 -24.20
N GLY A 570 -29.24 3.26 -24.79
CA GLY A 570 -28.46 2.77 -25.95
C GLY A 570 -27.85 1.35 -25.83
N ALA A 571 -28.26 0.51 -24.89
CA ALA A 571 -27.70 -0.84 -24.73
C ALA A 571 -28.76 -1.95 -24.55
N THR A 572 -29.86 -1.86 -25.29
CA THR A 572 -30.76 -3.00 -25.55
C THR A 572 -31.02 -3.03 -27.04
N GLU A 573 -30.27 -3.87 -27.76
CA GLU A 573 -30.67 -4.65 -28.94
C GLU A 573 -29.41 -5.17 -29.66
N ALA A 574 -28.84 -6.26 -29.16
CA ALA A 574 -28.05 -7.19 -29.97
C ALA A 574 -28.01 -8.56 -29.29
N GLY A 575 -29.01 -9.40 -29.62
CA GLY A 575 -28.93 -10.85 -29.47
C GLY A 575 -29.93 -11.46 -28.48
N ALA A 576 -31.20 -11.56 -28.90
CA ALA A 576 -31.97 -12.77 -28.66
C ALA A 576 -31.46 -13.88 -29.61
#